data_AF-A0A1G1DVA1-F1
#
_entry.id   AF-A0A1G1DVA1-F1
#
_cell.length_a   1.000
_cell.length_b   1.000
_cell.length_c   1.000
_cell.angle_alpha   90.00
_cell.angle_beta   90.00
_cell.angle_gamma   90.00
#
_symmetry.space_group_name_H-M   'P 1'
#
loop_
_entity.id
_entity.type
_entity.pdbx_description
1 polymer ?
#
loop_
_entity_poly.entity_id
_entity_poly.type
_entity_poly.pdbx_seq_one_letter_code
_entity_poly.pdbx_strand_id
1 'polypeptide(L)'
;MVLVPKKMFFTKGVGTHKEELRSFELALRDAGIEKCNLVYVSSILPPGCKIISRKEGLKQLIPGMITYCVLARCGSNEPHRLVAASVGCAIPTDKNAYGYLSEHHSYGKTEKSAGDYAEDLAAAMLASTLGVEFDENKSWDEKKEVFKISDRIVRTANITQTAVVKNGYCTVVSAVVFLF
;
A
#
# COMPACT_ATOMS: atom_id res chain seq x y z
N MET A 1 25.97 -9.88 -4.91
CA MET A 1 25.48 -8.60 -4.35
C MET A 1 24.11 -8.86 -3.75
N VAL A 2 23.83 -8.42 -2.52
CA VAL A 2 22.52 -8.63 -1.87
C VAL A 2 21.57 -7.50 -2.28
N LEU A 3 20.38 -7.85 -2.77
CA LEU A 3 19.39 -6.91 -3.28
C LEU A 3 18.45 -6.44 -2.15
N VAL A 4 18.74 -5.28 -1.55
CA VAL A 4 17.91 -4.69 -0.47
C VAL A 4 17.54 -3.26 -0.84
N PRO A 5 16.24 -2.92 -0.94
CA PRO A 5 15.81 -1.56 -1.27
C PRO A 5 16.33 -0.52 -0.27
N LYS A 6 16.75 0.63 -0.78
CA LYS A 6 17.23 1.77 0.02
C LYS A 6 16.24 2.91 0.08
N LYS A 7 15.31 2.96 -0.89
CA LYS A 7 14.25 3.95 -0.92
C LYS A 7 12.95 3.29 -1.34
N MET A 8 11.83 3.93 -0.98
CA MET A 8 10.54 3.59 -1.50
C MET A 8 9.69 4.83 -1.71
N PHE A 9 8.65 4.73 -2.52
CA PHE A 9 7.62 5.76 -2.61
C PHE A 9 6.24 5.15 -2.77
N PHE A 10 5.25 5.88 -2.28
CA PHE A 10 3.85 5.54 -2.46
C PHE A 10 3.34 6.10 -3.79
N THR A 11 2.53 5.31 -4.49
CA THR A 11 1.78 5.76 -5.66
C THR A 11 0.41 5.12 -5.69
N LYS A 12 -0.51 5.73 -6.42
CA LYS A 12 -1.87 5.24 -6.57
C LYS A 12 -2.43 5.69 -7.91
N GLY A 13 -3.43 4.98 -8.41
CA GLY A 13 -4.07 5.36 -9.66
C GLY A 13 -5.39 4.69 -9.92
N VAL A 14 -6.16 5.28 -10.82
CA VAL A 14 -7.48 4.80 -11.25
C VAL A 14 -7.53 4.69 -12.77
N GLY A 15 -8.20 3.67 -13.28
CA GLY A 15 -8.41 3.48 -14.71
C GLY A 15 -9.79 2.92 -15.00
N THR A 16 -10.43 3.41 -16.05
CA THR A 16 -11.74 2.94 -16.52
C THR A 16 -11.68 2.53 -17.98
N HIS A 17 -12.28 1.39 -18.31
CA HIS A 17 -12.34 0.90 -19.68
C HIS A 17 -13.46 -0.14 -19.83
N LYS A 18 -13.92 -0.41 -21.05
CA LYS A 18 -14.84 -1.53 -21.33
C LYS A 18 -14.23 -2.92 -21.09
N GLU A 19 -12.90 -3.02 -21.01
CA GLU A 19 -12.15 -4.26 -20.83
C GLU A 19 -11.37 -4.19 -19.53
N GLU A 20 -11.40 -5.23 -18.71
CA GLU A 20 -10.75 -5.24 -17.40
C GLU A 20 -9.23 -5.04 -17.47
N LEU A 21 -8.56 -5.73 -18.41
CA LEU A 21 -7.10 -5.62 -18.54
C LEU A 21 -6.68 -4.18 -18.89
N ARG A 22 -7.48 -3.49 -19.69
CA ARG A 22 -7.22 -2.09 -20.09
C ARG A 22 -7.56 -1.12 -18.96
N SER A 23 -8.59 -1.38 -18.16
CA SER A 23 -8.85 -0.55 -16.97
C SER A 23 -7.70 -0.66 -15.97
N PHE A 24 -7.12 -1.85 -15.80
CA PHE A 24 -5.92 -2.04 -14.98
C PHE A 24 -4.69 -1.34 -15.55
N GLU A 25 -4.43 -1.44 -16.86
CA GLU A 25 -3.31 -0.73 -17.51
C GLU A 25 -3.41 0.79 -17.33
N LEU A 26 -4.61 1.35 -17.50
CA LEU A 26 -4.86 2.77 -17.27
C LEU A 26 -4.66 3.18 -15.80
N ALA A 27 -5.02 2.32 -14.85
CA ALA A 27 -4.75 2.56 -13.43
C ALA A 27 -3.25 2.58 -13.13
N LEU A 28 -2.46 1.69 -13.75
CA LEU A 28 -1.00 1.72 -13.64
C LEU A 28 -0.40 2.98 -14.28
N ARG A 29 -0.98 3.46 -15.38
CA ARG A 29 -0.54 4.69 -16.07
C ARG A 29 -0.82 5.94 -15.23
N ASP A 30 -2.01 6.01 -14.63
CA ASP A 30 -2.35 7.07 -13.68
C ASP A 30 -1.41 7.04 -12.46
N ALA A 31 -1.05 5.84 -12.00
CA ALA A 31 -0.02 5.63 -10.98
C ALA A 31 1.42 5.92 -11.45
N GLY A 32 1.68 6.03 -12.76
CA GLY A 32 2.98 6.35 -13.36
C GLY A 32 3.98 5.19 -13.38
N ILE A 33 3.50 3.95 -13.23
CA ILE A 33 4.31 2.73 -13.11
C ILE A 33 4.01 1.71 -14.22
N GLU A 34 3.21 2.08 -15.22
CA GLU A 34 2.81 1.25 -16.36
C GLU A 34 3.98 0.80 -17.23
N LYS A 35 5.03 1.62 -17.30
CA LYS A 35 6.22 1.35 -18.12
C LYS A 35 7.16 0.31 -17.49
N CYS A 36 6.88 -0.14 -16.27
CA CYS A 36 7.74 -1.08 -15.54
C CYS A 36 7.26 -2.53 -15.65
N ASN A 37 8.18 -3.47 -15.52
CA ASN A 37 7.88 -4.87 -15.26
C ASN A 37 7.72 -5.07 -13.76
N LEU A 38 6.48 -5.01 -13.27
CA LEU A 38 6.19 -5.07 -11.84
C LEU A 38 6.37 -6.48 -11.28
N VAL A 39 7.13 -6.60 -10.19
CA VAL A 39 7.29 -7.83 -9.42
C VAL A 39 6.69 -7.62 -8.05
N TYR A 40 5.64 -8.38 -7.73
CA TYR A 40 5.00 -8.29 -6.43
C TYR A 40 5.85 -9.00 -5.39
N VAL A 41 6.16 -8.29 -4.31
CA VAL A 41 6.87 -8.80 -3.16
C VAL A 41 5.97 -8.77 -1.94
N SER A 42 6.37 -9.52 -0.92
CA SER A 42 5.73 -9.48 0.39
C SER A 42 5.95 -8.15 1.11
N SER A 43 5.44 -8.07 2.33
CA SER A 43 5.07 -6.79 2.93
C SER A 43 6.09 -6.30 3.97
N ILE A 44 7.38 -6.30 3.63
CA ILE A 44 8.46 -5.84 4.53
C ILE A 44 9.02 -4.49 4.09
N LEU A 45 9.13 -3.54 5.03
CA LEU A 45 9.91 -2.31 4.88
C LEU A 45 11.34 -2.56 5.40
N PRO A 46 12.37 -2.53 4.55
CA PRO A 46 13.74 -2.79 5.00
C PRO A 46 14.23 -1.75 6.03
N PRO A 47 15.11 -2.16 6.97
CA PRO A 47 15.74 -1.22 7.91
C PRO A 47 16.43 -0.07 7.18
N GLY A 48 16.20 1.16 7.65
CA GLY A 48 16.77 2.38 7.06
C GLY A 48 16.25 2.76 5.66
N CYS A 49 15.23 2.08 5.14
CA CYS A 49 14.62 2.41 3.84
C CYS A 49 13.99 3.82 3.90
N LYS A 50 14.39 4.69 2.97
CA LYS A 50 13.91 6.08 2.93
C LYS A 50 12.62 6.20 2.14
N ILE A 51 11.58 6.75 2.75
CA ILE A 51 10.35 7.11 2.05
C ILE A 51 10.58 8.44 1.32
N ILE A 52 10.53 8.42 0.00
CA ILE A 52 10.68 9.60 -0.86
C ILE A 52 9.34 9.97 -1.50
N SER A 53 9.26 11.19 -2.04
CA SER A 53 8.06 11.63 -2.74
C SER A 53 7.84 10.85 -4.03
N ARG A 54 6.57 10.71 -4.45
CA ARG A 54 6.20 10.10 -5.73
C ARG A 54 6.97 10.73 -6.90
N LYS A 55 7.09 12.06 -6.94
CA LYS A 55 7.80 12.79 -7.99
C LYS A 55 9.26 12.37 -8.12
N GLU A 56 9.98 12.25 -7.00
CA GLU A 56 11.38 11.81 -7.00
C GLU A 56 11.53 10.31 -7.28
N GLY A 57 10.56 9.50 -6.85
CA GLY A 57 10.51 8.08 -7.15
C GLY A 57 10.33 7.79 -8.64
N LEU A 58 9.35 8.44 -9.27
CA LEU A 58 9.03 8.24 -10.69
C LEU A 58 10.18 8.64 -11.64
N LYS A 59 11.01 9.62 -11.24
CA LYS A 59 12.21 10.01 -12.00
C LYS A 59 13.27 8.91 -12.06
N GLN A 60 13.28 7.99 -11.09
CA GLN A 60 14.23 6.87 -11.02
C GLN A 60 13.74 5.64 -11.82
N LEU A 61 12.50 5.66 -12.34
CA LEU A 61 11.94 4.56 -13.13
C LEU A 61 12.26 4.69 -14.62
N ILE A 62 12.74 3.59 -15.19
CA ILE A 62 13.09 3.45 -16.62
C ILE A 62 12.12 2.45 -17.26
N PRO A 63 11.67 2.65 -18.51
CA PRO A 63 10.88 1.66 -19.23
C PRO A 63 11.53 0.27 -19.23
N GLY A 64 10.76 -0.77 -18.93
CA GLY A 64 11.21 -2.16 -18.86
C GLY A 64 11.92 -2.56 -17.55
N MET A 65 12.15 -1.63 -16.63
CA MET A 65 12.78 -1.91 -15.33
C MET A 65 11.99 -2.97 -14.56
N ILE A 66 12.69 -3.98 -14.02
CA ILE A 66 12.13 -4.89 -13.01
C ILE A 66 11.93 -4.07 -11.73
N THR A 67 10.67 -3.82 -11.39
CA THR A 67 10.29 -2.91 -10.32
C THR A 67 9.53 -3.68 -9.25
N TYR A 68 10.18 -3.88 -8.11
CA TYR A 68 9.59 -4.58 -6.97
C TYR A 68 8.61 -3.67 -6.24
N CYS A 69 7.41 -4.18 -5.95
CA CYS A 69 6.40 -3.42 -5.23
C CYS A 69 5.48 -4.28 -4.36
N VAL A 70 4.89 -3.65 -3.36
CA VAL A 70 3.66 -4.14 -2.72
C VAL A 70 2.50 -3.42 -3.40
N LEU A 71 1.53 -4.16 -3.94
CA LEU A 71 0.43 -3.62 -4.73
C LEU A 71 -0.91 -4.13 -4.20
N ALA A 72 -1.78 -3.20 -3.81
CA ALA A 72 -3.21 -3.46 -3.71
C ALA A 72 -3.91 -3.10 -5.03
N ARG A 73 -4.76 -4.00 -5.53
CA ARG A 73 -5.59 -3.79 -6.72
C ARG A 73 -7.03 -4.16 -6.38
N CYS A 74 -7.97 -3.31 -6.76
CA CYS A 74 -9.40 -3.59 -6.70
C CYS A 74 -10.05 -3.17 -7.99
N GLY A 75 -10.92 -4.00 -8.57
CA GLY A 75 -11.62 -3.69 -9.80
C GLY A 75 -13.04 -4.25 -9.81
N SER A 76 -13.94 -3.56 -10.49
CA SER A 76 -15.31 -4.02 -10.71
C SER A 76 -15.91 -3.38 -11.96
N ASN A 77 -16.89 -4.07 -12.56
CA ASN A 77 -17.76 -3.57 -13.61
C ASN A 77 -19.21 -3.37 -13.13
N GLU A 78 -19.48 -3.52 -11.84
CA GLU A 78 -20.80 -3.35 -11.25
C GLU A 78 -21.12 -1.85 -11.11
N PRO A 79 -22.12 -1.30 -11.82
CA PRO A 79 -22.45 0.12 -11.73
C PRO A 79 -22.68 0.58 -10.29
N HIS A 80 -22.22 1.79 -9.98
CA HIS A 80 -22.33 2.44 -8.67
C HIS A 80 -21.54 1.78 -7.53
N ARG A 81 -20.82 0.68 -7.77
CA ARG A 81 -19.97 0.07 -6.75
C ARG A 81 -18.79 0.99 -6.44
N LEU A 82 -18.56 1.26 -5.16
CA LEU A 82 -17.34 1.93 -4.69
C LEU A 82 -16.24 0.88 -4.54
N VAL A 83 -15.16 1.01 -5.31
CA VAL A 83 -13.95 0.18 -5.19
C VAL A 83 -12.88 0.94 -4.42
N ALA A 84 -12.12 0.23 -3.58
CA ALA A 84 -11.02 0.77 -2.80
C ALA A 84 -9.80 -0.15 -2.83
N ALA A 85 -8.61 0.42 -3.00
CA ALA A 85 -7.32 -0.24 -2.83
C ALA A 85 -6.44 0.62 -1.93
N SER A 86 -5.76 0.01 -0.97
CA SER A 86 -4.94 0.69 0.03
C SER A 86 -3.67 -0.09 0.31
N VAL A 87 -2.56 0.63 0.53
CA VAL A 87 -1.35 0.05 1.12
C VAL A 87 -0.99 0.83 2.38
N GLY A 88 -0.94 0.14 3.51
CA GLY A 88 -0.50 0.66 4.80
C GLY A 88 0.99 0.40 5.03
N CYS A 89 1.60 1.17 5.92
CA CYS A 89 2.99 1.09 6.30
C CYS A 89 3.14 1.43 7.78
N ALA A 90 3.86 0.59 8.52
CA ALA A 90 4.24 0.80 9.90
C ALA A 90 5.77 0.80 10.03
N ILE A 91 6.31 1.82 10.68
CA ILE A 91 7.75 2.05 10.84
C ILE A 91 8.11 1.89 12.33
N PRO A 92 9.05 0.99 12.67
CA PRO A 92 9.46 0.78 14.06
C PRO A 92 10.33 1.94 14.58
N THR A 93 10.41 2.06 15.91
CA THR A 93 11.28 3.02 16.60
C THR A 93 12.75 2.67 16.50
N ASP A 94 13.08 1.39 16.50
CA ASP A 94 14.42 0.93 16.19
C ASP A 94 14.68 1.00 14.68
N LYS A 95 15.65 1.83 14.27
CA LYS A 95 16.04 1.99 12.86
C LYS A 95 16.73 0.76 12.28
N ASN A 96 17.18 -0.17 13.13
CA ASN A 96 17.78 -1.43 12.72
C ASN A 96 16.74 -2.55 12.53
N ALA A 97 15.52 -2.35 13.05
CA ALA A 97 14.40 -3.24 12.82
C ALA A 97 13.74 -2.96 11.46
N TYR A 98 13.13 -3.99 10.88
CA TYR A 98 12.31 -3.83 9.69
C TYR A 98 10.92 -3.31 10.07
N GLY A 99 10.30 -2.56 9.16
CA GLY A 99 8.88 -2.22 9.26
C GLY A 99 8.00 -3.17 8.47
N TYR A 100 6.70 -2.92 8.52
CA TYR A 100 5.71 -3.76 7.87
C TYR A 100 4.86 -2.94 6.91
N LEU A 101 4.49 -3.55 5.79
CA LEU A 101 3.52 -3.03 4.82
C LEU A 101 2.26 -3.90 4.88
N SER A 102 1.13 -3.40 4.41
CA SER A 102 -0.08 -4.20 4.31
C SER A 102 -0.87 -3.78 3.07
N GLU A 103 -1.27 -4.74 2.26
CA GLU A 103 -2.22 -4.49 1.18
C GLU A 103 -3.66 -4.74 1.65
N HIS A 104 -4.57 -3.87 1.23
CA HIS A 104 -6.00 -4.03 1.47
C HIS A 104 -6.80 -3.61 0.24
N HIS A 105 -7.78 -4.43 -0.12
CA HIS A 105 -8.77 -4.10 -1.15
C HIS A 105 -10.17 -4.32 -0.57
N SER A 106 -11.11 -3.44 -0.93
CA SER A 106 -12.47 -3.52 -0.43
C SER A 106 -13.48 -2.86 -1.36
N TYR A 107 -14.74 -3.09 -1.05
CA TYR A 107 -15.89 -2.50 -1.72
C TYR A 107 -16.77 -1.78 -0.71
N GLY A 108 -17.38 -0.67 -1.11
CA GLY A 108 -18.28 0.11 -0.24
C GLY A 108 -17.58 0.85 0.90
N LYS A 109 -16.25 0.84 0.96
CA LYS A 109 -15.44 1.54 1.95
C LYS A 109 -14.92 2.86 1.39
N THR A 110 -14.99 3.91 2.19
CA THR A 110 -14.43 5.23 1.85
C THR A 110 -12.90 5.18 1.85
N GLU A 111 -12.27 6.18 1.22
CA GLU A 111 -10.80 6.31 1.20
C GLU A 111 -10.22 6.30 2.62
N LYS A 112 -10.84 7.05 3.54
CA LYS A 112 -10.42 7.08 4.94
C LYS A 112 -10.55 5.72 5.61
N SER A 113 -11.70 5.05 5.49
CA SER A 113 -11.90 3.76 6.17
C SER A 113 -10.99 2.66 5.64
N ALA A 114 -10.73 2.61 4.33
CA ALA A 114 -9.82 1.64 3.74
C ALA A 114 -8.34 1.97 4.04
N GLY A 115 -8.00 3.26 4.13
CA GLY A 115 -6.69 3.76 4.51
C GLY A 115 -6.34 3.44 5.95
N ASP A 116 -7.21 3.84 6.89
CA ASP A 116 -7.06 3.56 8.31
C ASP A 116 -6.88 2.05 8.53
N TYR A 117 -7.78 1.22 7.99
CA TYR A 117 -7.69 -0.24 8.12
C TYR A 117 -6.37 -0.83 7.62
N ALA A 118 -5.79 -0.29 6.54
CA ALA A 118 -4.50 -0.75 6.05
C ALA A 118 -3.35 -0.34 6.99
N GLU A 119 -3.30 0.92 7.46
CA GLU A 119 -2.29 1.34 8.46
C GLU A 119 -2.33 0.47 9.70
N ASP A 120 -3.55 0.22 10.16
CA ASP A 120 -3.87 -0.53 11.34
C ASP A 120 -3.41 -1.99 11.22
N LEU A 121 -3.64 -2.60 10.04
CA LEU A 121 -3.16 -3.93 9.71
C LEU A 121 -1.62 -4.00 9.68
N ALA A 122 -0.95 -3.00 9.08
CA ALA A 122 0.51 -2.94 9.06
C ALA A 122 1.09 -2.79 10.48
N ALA A 123 0.45 -1.96 11.32
CA ALA A 123 0.86 -1.79 12.71
C ALA A 123 0.69 -3.08 13.52
N ALA A 124 -0.44 -3.78 13.36
CA ALA A 124 -0.69 -5.06 14.03
C ALA A 124 0.32 -6.13 13.64
N MET A 125 0.59 -6.26 12.34
CA MET A 125 1.60 -7.18 11.82
C MET A 125 2.99 -6.85 12.39
N LEU A 126 3.40 -5.57 12.41
CA LEU A 126 4.66 -5.16 13.02
C LEU A 126 4.71 -5.50 14.52
N ALA A 127 3.67 -5.18 15.28
CA ALA A 127 3.61 -5.41 16.72
C ALA A 127 3.76 -6.90 17.07
N SER A 128 3.14 -7.79 16.28
CA SER A 128 3.27 -9.24 16.46
C SER A 128 4.71 -9.73 16.36
N THR A 129 5.51 -9.14 15.46
CA THR A 129 6.94 -9.47 15.30
C THR A 129 7.81 -8.95 16.44
N LEU A 130 7.33 -7.95 17.18
CA LEU A 130 8.01 -7.37 18.33
C LEU A 130 7.60 -8.05 19.65
N GLY A 131 6.83 -9.15 19.59
CA GLY A 131 6.37 -9.89 20.76
C GLY A 131 5.29 -9.17 21.55
N VAL A 132 4.56 -8.24 20.94
CA VAL A 132 3.37 -7.63 21.54
C VAL A 132 2.18 -8.52 21.19
N GLU A 133 1.62 -9.21 22.18
CA GLU A 133 0.44 -10.05 21.99
C GLU A 133 -0.78 -9.19 21.65
N PHE A 134 -1.42 -9.54 20.54
CA PHE A 134 -2.63 -8.90 20.07
C PHE A 134 -3.85 -9.70 20.54
N ASP A 135 -4.67 -9.11 21.40
CA ASP A 135 -5.98 -9.68 21.71
C ASP A 135 -6.93 -9.36 20.55
N GLU A 136 -7.25 -10.37 19.76
CA GLU A 136 -8.14 -10.25 18.60
C GLU A 136 -9.53 -9.74 19.00
N ASN A 137 -9.97 -10.00 20.25
CA ASN A 137 -11.29 -9.63 20.75
C ASN A 137 -11.41 -8.17 21.21
N LYS A 138 -10.29 -7.44 21.36
CA LYS A 138 -10.34 -6.03 21.75
C LYS A 138 -10.89 -5.14 20.65
N SER A 139 -11.61 -4.11 21.07
CA SER A 139 -12.13 -3.07 20.20
C SER A 139 -10.98 -2.36 19.48
N TRP A 140 -11.28 -1.86 18.29
CA TRP A 140 -10.34 -1.15 17.45
C TRP A 140 -9.69 0.06 18.17
N ASP A 141 -10.47 0.80 18.96
CA ASP A 141 -9.96 1.95 19.73
C ASP A 141 -8.99 1.53 20.84
N GLU A 142 -9.22 0.37 21.46
CA GLU A 142 -8.35 -0.20 22.49
C GLU A 142 -7.02 -0.68 21.90
N LYS A 143 -7.04 -1.20 20.66
CA LYS A 143 -5.83 -1.57 19.91
C LYS A 143 -4.97 -0.35 19.57
N LYS A 144 -5.61 0.77 19.19
CA LYS A 144 -4.94 2.05 18.91
C LYS A 144 -4.22 2.64 20.12
N GLU A 145 -4.82 2.54 21.30
CA GLU A 145 -4.19 2.91 22.57
C GLU A 145 -2.96 2.04 22.86
N VAL A 146 -3.05 0.71 22.71
CA VAL A 146 -1.91 -0.22 22.92
C VAL A 146 -0.75 0.10 21.98
N PHE A 147 -1.01 0.41 20.71
CA PHE A 147 0.03 0.82 19.77
C PHE A 147 0.77 2.09 20.22
N LYS A 148 0.03 3.13 20.62
CA LYS A 148 0.59 4.39 21.11
C LYS A 148 1.36 4.22 22.42
N ILE A 149 0.89 3.33 23.30
CA ILE A 149 1.49 3.06 24.62
C ILE A 149 2.79 2.26 24.50
N SER A 150 2.98 1.48 23.43
CA SER A 150 4.13 0.59 23.32
C SER A 150 5.46 1.29 22.97
N ASP A 151 5.48 2.58 22.61
CA ASP A 151 6.66 3.36 22.14
C ASP A 151 7.50 2.70 21.01
N ARG A 152 7.01 1.59 20.44
CA ARG A 152 7.74 0.73 19.50
C ARG A 152 7.44 1.04 18.04
N ILE A 153 6.37 1.79 17.76
CA ILE A 153 6.00 2.25 16.43
C ILE A 153 6.14 3.78 16.38
N VAL A 154 6.98 4.28 15.50
CA VAL A 154 7.21 5.73 15.34
C VAL A 154 6.07 6.38 14.59
N ARG A 155 5.65 5.71 13.51
CA ARG A 155 4.83 6.31 12.49
C ARG A 155 4.14 5.25 11.65
N THR A 156 2.89 5.51 11.34
CA THR A 156 2.15 4.85 10.29
C THR A 156 1.91 5.80 9.12
N ALA A 157 1.67 5.22 7.94
CA ALA A 157 1.24 5.94 6.75
C ALA A 157 0.48 5.00 5.81
N ASN A 158 -0.45 5.52 5.02
CA ASN A 158 -1.08 4.78 3.94
C ASN A 158 -1.12 5.56 2.63
N ILE A 159 -1.37 4.82 1.55
CA ILE A 159 -1.83 5.36 0.29
C ILE A 159 -3.09 4.62 -0.17
N THR A 160 -4.19 5.35 -0.35
CA THR A 160 -5.48 4.75 -0.70
C THR A 160 -6.05 5.39 -1.95
N GLN A 161 -6.54 4.57 -2.88
CA GLN A 161 -7.33 5.01 -4.02
C GLN A 161 -8.73 4.44 -3.94
N THR A 162 -9.72 5.29 -4.23
CA THR A 162 -11.10 4.86 -4.42
C THR A 162 -11.67 5.36 -5.73
N ALA A 163 -12.70 4.68 -6.23
CA ALA A 163 -13.46 5.13 -7.38
C ALA A 163 -14.87 4.53 -7.37
N VAL A 164 -15.85 5.29 -7.83
CA VAL A 164 -17.20 4.78 -8.09
C VAL A 164 -17.25 4.27 -9.52
N VAL A 165 -17.63 3.00 -9.69
CA VAL A 165 -17.83 2.40 -11.02
C VAL A 165 -18.98 3.14 -11.71
N LYS A 166 -18.73 3.64 -12.91
CA LYS A 166 -19.76 4.30 -13.75
C LYS A 166 -20.24 3.33 -14.83
N ASN A 167 -19.49 3.24 -15.92
CA ASN A 167 -19.75 2.34 -17.05
C ASN A 167 -18.48 1.54 -17.36
N GLY A 168 -18.64 0.26 -17.69
CA GLY A 168 -17.51 -0.64 -17.93
C GLY A 168 -16.74 -0.98 -16.65
N TYR A 169 -15.54 -1.52 -16.80
CA TYR A 169 -14.64 -1.81 -15.69
C TYR A 169 -13.99 -0.53 -15.15
N CYS A 170 -13.93 -0.44 -13.83
CA CYS A 170 -13.12 0.51 -13.10
C CYS A 170 -12.11 -0.27 -12.25
N THR A 171 -10.85 0.11 -12.30
CA THR A 171 -9.77 -0.47 -11.49
C THR A 171 -9.07 0.64 -10.73
N VAL A 172 -8.84 0.40 -9.44
CA VAL A 172 -8.02 1.25 -8.58
C VAL A 172 -6.81 0.45 -8.10
N VAL A 173 -5.68 1.13 -8.01
CA VAL A 173 -4.43 0.58 -7.50
C VAL A 173 -3.82 1.50 -6.46
N SER A 174 -3.21 0.91 -5.45
CA SER A 174 -2.33 1.56 -4.48
C SER A 174 -1.07 0.74 -4.35
N ALA A 175 0.10 1.38 -4.38
CA ALA A 175 1.37 0.68 -4.39
C ALA A 175 2.44 1.37 -3.55
N VAL A 176 3.31 0.56 -2.99
CA VAL A 176 4.64 0.95 -2.51
C VAL A 176 5.67 0.39 -3.49
N VAL A 177 6.44 1.27 -4.11
CA VAL A 177 7.48 0.89 -5.08
C VAL A 177 8.85 1.01 -4.44
N PHE A 178 9.65 -0.04 -4.56
CA PHE A 178 11.01 -0.12 -4.03
C PHE A 178 12.05 0.34 -5.05
N LEU A 179 13.08 1.01 -4.56
CA LEU A 179 14.23 1.52 -5.31
C LEU A 179 15.53 1.15 -4.58
N PHE A 180 16.59 0.91 -5.35
CA PHE A 180 17.87 0.37 -4.86
C PHE A 180 18.98 1.42 -4.89
#